data_AF-A0A0A5G216-F1
#
_entry.id   AF-A0A0A5G216-F1
#
_cell.length_a   1.000
_cell.length_b   1.000
_cell.length_c   1.000
_cell.angle_alpha   90.00
_cell.angle_beta   90.00
_cell.angle_gamma   90.00
#
_symmetry.space_group_name_H-M   'P 1'
#
loop_
_entity.id
_entity.type
_entity.pdbx_description
1 polymer ?
#
loop_
_entity_poly.entity_id
_entity_poly.type
_entity_poly.pdbx_seq_one_letter_code
_entity_poly.pdbx_strand_id
1 'polypeptide(L)'
;MEQDQIKQVLYEMFDLNNKKGREWFFPKNVDNQYKVFANMTLKEIVYFLLPAFLLSGGLAAIPPYNSWLFWIIKAIFIILIILIPVVYIHYRPVKHRDNIRAKDYIKEVLEYQKKKKLYFMKPKNRL
;
A
#
# COMPACT_ATOMS: atom_id res chain seq x y z
N MET A 1 -20.24 55.26 12.24
CA MET A 1 -19.22 54.28 12.68
C MET A 1 -19.82 52.91 13.02
N GLU A 2 -20.97 52.81 13.71
CA GLU A 2 -21.56 51.48 14.03
C GLU A 2 -22.16 50.72 12.83
N GLN A 3 -22.84 51.41 11.91
CA GLN A 3 -23.58 50.74 10.82
C GLN A 3 -22.66 49.99 9.84
N ASP A 4 -21.44 50.49 9.61
CA ASP A 4 -20.48 49.89 8.70
C ASP A 4 -19.83 48.64 9.29
N GLN A 5 -19.64 48.62 10.62
CA GLN A 5 -19.17 47.45 11.36
C GLN A 5 -20.21 46.33 11.36
N ILE A 6 -21.50 46.67 11.55
CA ILE A 6 -22.60 45.70 11.48
C ILE A 6 -22.69 45.08 10.08
N LYS A 7 -22.49 45.88 9.02
CA LYS A 7 -22.44 45.37 7.64
C LYS A 7 -21.26 44.44 7.42
N GLN A 8 -20.06 44.78 7.90
CA GLN A 8 -18.88 43.91 7.77
C GLN A 8 -19.06 42.57 8.50
N VAL A 9 -19.59 42.59 9.71
CA VAL A 9 -19.87 41.39 10.50
C VAL A 9 -20.94 40.51 9.84
N LEU A 10 -21.97 41.12 9.24
CA LEU A 10 -22.96 40.38 8.43
C LEU A 10 -22.34 39.80 7.15
N TYR A 11 -21.43 40.51 6.49
CA TYR A 11 -20.72 40.00 5.33
C TYR A 11 -19.76 38.85 5.66
N GLU A 12 -19.10 38.88 6.82
CA GLU A 12 -18.29 37.76 7.34
C GLU A 12 -19.17 36.58 7.75
N MET A 13 -20.28 36.80 8.45
CA MET A 13 -21.18 35.73 8.89
C MET A 13 -21.87 35.00 7.74
N PHE A 14 -22.25 35.71 6.68
CA PHE A 14 -22.95 35.13 5.53
C PHE A 14 -22.03 34.68 4.39
N ASP A 15 -20.71 34.80 4.55
CA ASP A 15 -19.68 34.31 3.62
C ASP A 15 -20.00 34.63 2.14
N LEU A 16 -20.60 35.80 1.89
CA LEU A 16 -21.18 36.18 0.58
C LEU A 16 -20.11 36.40 -0.50
N ASN A 17 -18.83 36.46 -0.11
CA ASN A 17 -17.68 36.57 -1.02
C ASN A 17 -17.06 35.22 -1.38
N ASN A 18 -17.38 34.12 -0.70
CA ASN A 18 -16.92 32.79 -1.10
C ASN A 18 -17.97 32.12 -1.99
N LYS A 19 -18.06 32.57 -3.23
CA LYS A 19 -18.50 31.69 -4.34
C LYS A 19 -17.43 30.61 -4.56
N LYS A 20 -17.21 29.74 -3.57
CA LYS A 20 -16.51 28.47 -3.81
C LYS A 20 -17.38 27.66 -4.73
N GLY A 21 -17.04 27.67 -6.03
CA GLY A 21 -17.61 26.74 -6.99
C GLY A 21 -17.48 25.30 -6.46
N ARG A 22 -18.38 24.40 -6.87
CA ARG A 22 -18.37 23.00 -6.41
C ARG A 22 -16.95 22.44 -6.46
N GLU A 23 -16.33 22.25 -5.31
CA GLU A 23 -15.03 21.61 -5.22
C GLU A 23 -15.24 20.13 -5.55
N TRP A 24 -14.66 19.70 -6.66
CA TRP A 24 -14.75 18.31 -7.10
C TRP A 24 -13.94 17.45 -6.13
N PHE A 25 -14.63 16.75 -5.23
CA PHE A 25 -14.04 15.79 -4.32
C PHE A 25 -13.92 14.45 -5.04
N PHE A 26 -12.68 13.98 -5.23
CA PHE A 26 -12.45 12.59 -5.60
C PHE A 26 -12.45 11.73 -4.33
N PRO A 27 -13.32 10.71 -4.24
CA PRO A 27 -13.28 9.77 -3.12
C PRO A 27 -11.90 9.14 -3.01
N LYS A 28 -11.27 9.34 -1.85
CA LYS A 28 -9.86 8.98 -1.64
C LYS A 28 -9.60 7.47 -1.64
N ASN A 29 -10.63 6.63 -1.52
CA ASN A 29 -10.53 5.17 -1.38
C ASN A 29 -11.59 4.42 -2.21
N VAL A 30 -11.54 4.51 -3.55
CA VAL A 30 -12.36 3.64 -4.41
C VAL A 30 -11.59 2.35 -4.71
N ASP A 31 -11.53 1.45 -3.72
CA ASP A 31 -11.01 0.10 -3.92
C ASP A 31 -12.20 -0.85 -4.16
N ASN A 32 -12.29 -1.47 -5.33
CA ASN A 32 -13.35 -2.41 -5.68
C ASN A 32 -13.12 -3.82 -5.08
N GLN A 33 -12.01 -4.01 -4.35
CA GLN A 33 -11.65 -5.32 -3.84
C GLN A 33 -12.34 -5.63 -2.51
N TYR A 34 -12.96 -6.81 -2.41
CA TYR A 34 -13.54 -7.30 -1.16
C TYR A 34 -12.44 -7.61 -0.15
N LYS A 35 -12.42 -6.83 0.94
CA LYS A 35 -11.48 -6.98 2.06
C LYS A 35 -12.13 -7.90 3.10
N VAL A 36 -11.45 -8.99 3.43
CA VAL A 36 -11.95 -10.02 4.35
C VAL A 36 -11.40 -9.78 5.76
N PHE A 37 -10.09 -9.56 5.87
CA PHE A 37 -9.41 -9.46 7.16
C PHE A 37 -8.27 -8.46 7.10
N ALA A 38 -8.18 -7.57 8.09
CA ALA A 38 -7.11 -6.56 8.20
C ALA A 38 -6.82 -5.80 6.89
N ASN A 39 -7.84 -5.33 6.16
CA ASN A 39 -7.68 -4.68 4.85
C ASN A 39 -7.05 -5.53 3.73
N MET A 40 -6.92 -6.84 3.94
CA MET A 40 -6.46 -7.80 2.94
C MET A 40 -7.63 -8.47 2.24
N THR A 41 -7.43 -8.75 0.95
CA THR A 41 -8.35 -9.54 0.13
C THR A 41 -8.13 -11.04 0.38
N LEU A 42 -9.15 -11.86 0.10
CA LEU A 42 -9.01 -13.33 0.22
C LEU A 42 -7.85 -13.86 -0.64
N LYS A 43 -7.68 -13.31 -1.85
CA LYS A 43 -6.58 -13.67 -2.74
C LYS A 43 -5.23 -13.36 -2.10
N GLU A 44 -5.05 -12.19 -1.49
CA GLU A 44 -3.80 -11.84 -0.82
C GLU A 44 -3.48 -12.80 0.34
N ILE A 45 -4.49 -13.17 1.13
CA ILE A 45 -4.31 -14.13 2.24
C ILE A 45 -3.87 -15.49 1.70
N VAL A 46 -4.54 -16.01 0.67
CA VAL A 46 -4.24 -17.33 0.11
C VAL A 46 -2.90 -17.36 -0.63
N TYR A 47 -2.53 -16.30 -1.36
CA TYR A 47 -1.28 -16.29 -2.14
C TYR A 47 -0.05 -15.91 -1.32
N PHE A 48 -0.18 -15.13 -0.25
CA PHE A 48 0.97 -14.65 0.52
C PHE A 48 1.05 -15.23 1.92
N LEU A 49 -0.05 -15.22 2.68
CA LEU A 49 -0.02 -15.66 4.08
C LEU A 49 -0.03 -17.20 4.19
N LEU A 50 -0.89 -17.88 3.43
CA LEU A 50 -1.00 -19.35 3.53
C LEU A 50 0.33 -20.06 3.22
N PRO A 51 1.07 -19.73 2.14
CA PRO A 51 2.40 -20.29 1.90
C PRO A 51 3.40 -19.94 3.01
N ALA A 52 3.36 -18.72 3.56
CA ALA A 52 4.24 -18.33 4.66
C ALA A 52 3.97 -19.16 5.93
N PHE A 53 2.70 -19.42 6.27
CA PHE A 53 2.33 -20.31 7.37
C PHE A 53 2.78 -21.75 7.12
N LEU A 54 2.61 -22.27 5.89
CA LEU A 54 3.08 -23.61 5.54
C LEU A 54 4.60 -23.74 5.67
N LEU A 55 5.36 -22.75 5.17
CA LEU A 55 6.82 -22.72 5.29
C LEU A 55 7.27 -22.61 6.75
N SER A 56 6.60 -21.77 7.54
CA SER A 56 6.86 -21.63 8.98
C SER A 56 6.60 -22.95 9.72
N GLY A 57 5.48 -23.62 9.44
CA GLY A 57 5.16 -24.92 10.01
C GLY A 57 6.18 -25.99 9.63
N GLY A 58 6.59 -26.00 8.35
CA GLY A 58 7.66 -26.88 7.86
C GLY A 58 8.98 -26.65 8.61
N LEU A 59 9.39 -25.40 8.80
CA LEU A 59 10.61 -25.04 9.53
C LEU A 59 10.56 -25.43 11.01
N ALA A 60 9.40 -25.28 11.65
CA ALA A 60 9.19 -25.70 13.04
C ALA A 60 9.37 -27.23 13.20
N ALA A 61 8.92 -28.01 12.21
CA ALA A 61 8.96 -29.46 12.17
C ALA A 61 10.35 -30.06 11.80
N ILE A 62 11.39 -29.24 11.62
CA ILE A 62 12.74 -29.76 11.35
C ILE A 62 13.45 -30.05 12.68
N PRO A 63 13.87 -31.29 13.01
CA PRO A 63 14.66 -31.55 14.22
C PRO A 63 16.06 -30.87 14.15
N PRO A 64 16.77 -30.67 15.28
CA PRO A 64 16.49 -31.15 16.64
C PRO A 64 15.48 -30.29 17.42
N TYR A 65 14.67 -30.93 18.27
CA TYR A 65 13.68 -30.26 19.13
C TYR A 65 14.18 -29.98 20.55
N ASN A 66 15.27 -30.63 20.96
CA ASN A 66 15.75 -30.57 22.35
C ASN A 66 16.72 -29.41 22.60
N SER A 67 17.14 -28.68 21.54
CA SER A 67 18.07 -27.56 21.66
C SER A 67 17.31 -26.23 21.68
N TRP A 68 17.40 -25.51 22.80
CA TRP A 68 16.81 -24.18 22.96
C TRP A 68 17.39 -23.17 21.95
N LEU A 69 18.69 -23.23 21.68
CA LEU A 69 19.38 -22.35 20.74
C LEU A 69 18.83 -22.53 19.33
N PHE A 70 18.57 -23.77 18.92
CA PHE A 70 18.00 -24.07 17.61
C PHE A 70 16.56 -23.57 17.49
N TRP A 71 15.78 -23.63 18.56
CA TRP A 71 14.44 -23.04 18.62
C TRP A 71 14.43 -21.53 18.48
N ILE A 72 15.38 -20.83 19.10
CA ILE A 72 15.52 -19.37 18.94
C ILE A 72 15.83 -19.02 17.49
N ILE A 73 16.79 -19.72 16.89
CA ILE A 73 17.16 -19.49 15.49
C ILE A 73 15.94 -19.70 14.59
N LYS A 74 15.21 -20.82 14.75
CA LYS A 74 13.96 -21.07 14.03
C LYS A 74 12.92 -19.98 14.25
N ALA A 75 12.73 -19.54 15.49
CA ALA A 75 11.74 -18.52 15.81
C ALA A 75 12.03 -17.22 15.06
N ILE A 76 13.29 -16.80 14.97
CA ILE A 76 13.70 -15.63 14.18
C ILE A 76 13.31 -15.81 12.71
N PHE A 77 13.62 -16.97 12.11
CA PHE A 77 13.25 -17.24 10.72
C PHE A 77 11.74 -17.31 10.50
N ILE A 78 10.99 -17.95 11.41
CA ILE A 78 9.53 -18.01 11.38
C ILE A 78 8.93 -16.60 11.41
N ILE A 79 9.40 -15.76 12.32
CA ILE A 79 8.97 -14.37 12.42
C ILE A 79 9.24 -13.63 11.11
N LEU A 80 10.45 -13.76 10.54
CA LEU A 80 10.78 -13.12 9.27
C LEU A 80 9.90 -13.60 8.11
N ILE A 81 9.68 -14.92 8.00
CA ILE A 81 8.84 -15.52 6.95
C ILE A 81 7.40 -14.97 6.99
N ILE A 82 6.85 -14.77 8.19
CA ILE A 82 5.49 -14.23 8.35
C ILE A 82 5.47 -12.70 8.21
N LEU A 83 6.50 -12.01 8.71
CA LEU A 83 6.55 -10.56 8.72
C LEU A 83 6.67 -9.97 7.32
N ILE A 84 7.50 -10.55 6.45
CA ILE A 84 7.74 -10.08 5.08
C ILE A 84 6.42 -9.90 4.28
N PRO A 85 5.55 -10.92 4.14
CA PRO A 85 4.32 -10.78 3.38
C PRO A 85 3.33 -9.80 4.04
N VAL A 86 3.27 -9.75 5.37
CA VAL A 86 2.41 -8.78 6.09
C VAL A 86 2.85 -7.36 5.76
N VAL A 87 4.15 -7.06 5.89
CA VAL A 87 4.69 -5.74 5.53
C VAL A 87 4.45 -5.45 4.04
N TYR A 88 4.68 -6.40 3.15
CA TYR A 88 4.45 -6.24 1.72
C TYR A 88 3.00 -5.87 1.36
N ILE A 89 2.02 -6.44 2.05
CA ILE A 89 0.60 -6.17 1.79
C ILE A 89 0.18 -4.81 2.38
N HIS A 90 0.66 -4.48 3.57
CA HIS A 90 0.22 -3.31 4.33
C HIS A 90 1.01 -2.03 4.05
N TYR A 91 2.27 -2.15 3.62
CA TYR A 91 3.13 -1.00 3.44
C TYR A 91 2.66 -0.09 2.30
N ARG A 92 2.68 1.21 2.57
CA ARG A 92 2.31 2.28 1.64
C ARG A 92 3.55 3.10 1.31
N PRO A 93 4.21 2.87 0.15
CA PRO A 93 5.48 3.54 -0.16
C PRO A 93 5.31 5.05 -0.44
N VAL A 94 4.12 5.50 -0.79
CA VAL A 94 3.83 6.91 -1.15
C VAL A 94 2.99 7.56 -0.06
N LYS A 95 3.62 8.43 0.77
CA LYS A 95 3.00 9.05 1.97
C LYS A 95 1.66 9.76 1.73
N HIS A 96 1.47 10.34 0.55
CA HIS A 96 0.28 11.13 0.22
C HIS A 96 -0.80 10.35 -0.53
N ARG A 97 -0.60 9.03 -0.73
CA ARG A 97 -1.46 8.19 -1.57
C ARG A 97 -1.77 6.85 -0.89
N ASP A 98 -2.82 6.87 -0.08
CA ASP A 98 -3.28 5.70 0.67
C ASP A 98 -3.81 4.54 -0.19
N ASN A 99 -4.10 4.78 -1.47
CA ASN A 99 -4.52 3.73 -2.40
C ASN A 99 -3.36 2.90 -2.96
N ILE A 100 -2.14 3.46 -3.02
CA ILE A 100 -1.01 2.77 -3.67
C ILE A 100 -0.39 1.80 -2.65
N ARG A 101 -0.59 0.49 -2.85
CA ARG A 101 0.05 -0.56 -2.03
C ARG A 101 1.47 -0.80 -2.53
N ALA A 102 2.34 -1.35 -1.67
CA ALA A 102 3.69 -1.74 -2.08
C ALA A 102 3.69 -2.74 -3.24
N LYS A 103 2.70 -3.64 -3.30
CA LYS A 103 2.53 -4.59 -4.42
C LYS A 103 2.40 -3.88 -5.78
N ASP A 104 1.61 -2.82 -5.84
CA ASP A 104 1.32 -2.09 -7.06
C ASP A 104 2.53 -1.24 -7.46
N TYR A 105 3.14 -0.57 -6.47
CA TYR A 105 4.36 0.20 -6.66
C TYR A 105 5.51 -0.64 -7.21
N ILE A 106 5.80 -1.79 -6.59
CA ILE A 106 6.88 -2.67 -7.04
C ILE A 106 6.59 -3.21 -8.44
N LYS A 107 5.35 -3.63 -8.71
CA LYS A 107 4.94 -4.08 -10.05
C LYS A 107 5.20 -3.00 -11.10
N GLU A 108 4.78 -1.77 -10.84
CA GLU A 108 4.94 -0.65 -11.76
C GLU A 108 6.41 -0.29 -11.99
N VAL A 109 7.23 -0.27 -10.92
CA VAL A 109 8.67 -0.07 -11.01
C VAL A 109 9.34 -1.14 -11.87
N LEU A 110 8.99 -2.41 -11.67
CA LEU A 110 9.53 -3.52 -12.46
C LEU A 110 9.10 -3.45 -13.93
N GLU A 111 7.83 -3.16 -14.20
CA GLU A 111 7.32 -2.97 -15.56
C GLU A 111 7.99 -1.79 -16.27
N TYR A 112 8.19 -0.68 -15.56
CA TYR A 112 8.87 0.49 -16.08
C TYR A 112 10.32 0.19 -16.47
N GLN A 113 11.07 -0.54 -15.64
CA GLN A 113 12.43 -0.97 -15.96
C GLN A 113 12.47 -1.89 -17.19
N LYS A 114 11.50 -2.79 -17.35
CA LYS A 114 11.37 -3.63 -18.55
C LYS A 114 11.11 -2.80 -19.81
N LYS A 115 10.19 -1.83 -19.73
CA LYS A 115 9.78 -0.96 -20.84
C LYS A 115 10.88 0.01 -21.29
N LYS A 116 11.69 0.55 -20.38
CA LYS A 116 12.84 1.40 -20.73
C LYS A 116 13.74 0.75 -21.79
N LYS A 117 13.96 -0.56 -21.69
CA LYS A 117 14.82 -1.28 -22.65
C LYS A 117 14.24 -1.37 -24.06
N LEU A 118 12.93 -1.18 -24.24
CA LEU A 118 12.25 -1.25 -25.54
C LEU A 118 12.22 0.10 -26.27
N TYR A 119 12.04 1.21 -25.53
CA TYR A 119 11.92 2.55 -26.14
C TYR A 119 13.26 3.20 -26.50
N PHE A 120 14.39 2.66 -26.01
CA PHE A 120 15.74 3.13 -26.35
C PHE A 120 16.48 2.20 -27.34
N MET A 121 15.79 1.25 -27.97
CA MET A 121 16.43 0.43 -29.01
C MET A 121 16.66 1.28 -30.26
N LYS A 122 17.92 1.50 -30.63
CA LYS A 122 18.29 2.11 -31.92
C LYS A 122 17.62 1.28 -33.03
N PRO A 123 16.91 1.89 -34.00
CA PRO A 123 16.25 1.14 -35.07
C PRO A 123 17.28 0.23 -35.74
N LYS A 124 16.96 -1.07 -35.82
CA LYS A 124 17.80 -2.05 -36.50
C LYS A 124 17.76 -1.71 -37.98
N ASN A 125 18.87 -1.21 -38.54
CA ASN A 125 19.03 -1.00 -39.98
C ASN A 125 18.64 -2.30 -40.69
N ARG A 126 17.50 -2.27 -41.38
CA ARG A 126 17.16 -3.29 -42.38
C ARG A 126 17.83 -2.82 -43.66
N LEU A 127 19.02 -3.35 -43.92
CA LEU A 127 19.62 -3.35 -45.25
C LEU A 127 18.93 -4.41 -46.10
#